data_AF-A0A4V1V5U6-F1
#
_entry.id   AF-A0A4V1V5U6-F1
#
_cell.length_a   1.000
_cell.length_b   1.000
_cell.length_c   1.000
_cell.angle_alpha   90.00
_cell.angle_beta   90.00
_cell.angle_gamma   90.00
#
_symmetry.space_group_name_H-M   'P 1'
#
loop_
_entity.id
_entity.type
_entity.pdbx_description
1 polymer ?
#
loop_
_entity_poly.entity_id
_entity_poly.type
_entity_poly.pdbx_seq_one_letter_code
_entity_poly.pdbx_strand_id
1 'polypeptide(L)'
;LYIERWLKAPVQMPDGSIVGRERGTPQGGVISPLLANLFLHYAFDMWMCRNFPDIPFERYADDAICHCGSEDQATALRAALDARLTECGLTLHPDKTKIVY
;
A
#
# COMPACT_ATOMS: atom_id res chain seq x y z
N LEU A 1 -7.96 -18.20 11.44
CA LEU A 1 -8.06 -18.04 12.92
C LEU A 1 -6.96 -17.16 13.51
N TYR A 2 -5.68 -17.34 13.17
CA TYR A 2 -4.59 -16.55 13.79
C TYR A 2 -4.39 -15.16 13.17
N ILE A 3 -4.43 -15.00 11.84
CA ILE A 3 -4.19 -13.70 11.18
C ILE A 3 -5.16 -12.62 11.67
N GLU A 4 -6.44 -12.94 11.77
CA GLU A 4 -7.45 -12.00 12.27
C GLU A 4 -7.17 -11.57 13.72
N ARG A 5 -6.70 -12.48 14.57
CA ARG A 5 -6.28 -12.15 15.95
C ARG A 5 -5.07 -11.22 15.96
N TRP A 6 -4.10 -11.43 15.07
CA TRP A 6 -2.95 -10.53 14.92
C TRP A 6 -3.38 -9.13 14.45
N LEU A 7 -4.37 -9.02 13.57
CA LEU A 7 -4.89 -7.73 13.09
C LEU A 7 -5.71 -6.98 14.15
N LYS A 8 -6.47 -7.71 14.97
CA LYS A 8 -7.36 -7.15 15.99
C LYS A 8 -6.72 -7.00 17.37
N ALA A 9 -5.49 -7.50 17.55
CA ALA A 9 -4.79 -7.43 18.84
C ALA A 9 -4.65 -5.96 19.27
N PRO A 10 -5.08 -5.62 20.50
CA PRO A 10 -4.97 -4.26 21.00
C PRO A 10 -3.51 -3.90 21.32
N VAL A 11 -3.19 -2.61 21.30
CA VAL A 11 -1.85 -2.10 21.63
C VAL A 11 -1.90 -1.44 22.99
N GLN A 12 -0.90 -1.72 23.83
CA GLN A 12 -0.69 -1.01 25.08
C GLN A 12 0.20 0.20 24.83
N MET A 13 -0.29 1.38 25.19
CA MET A 13 0.42 2.65 25.06
C MET A 13 1.39 2.85 26.25
N PRO A 14 2.38 3.77 26.14
CA PRO A 14 3.34 4.01 27.22
C PRO A 14 2.72 4.44 28.56
N ASP A 15 1.52 5.03 28.53
CA ASP A 15 0.74 5.44 29.71
C ASP A 15 -0.06 4.28 30.35
N GLY A 16 0.04 3.06 29.78
CA GLY A 16 -0.68 1.87 30.23
C GLY A 16 -2.07 1.69 29.64
N SER A 17 -2.58 2.62 28.83
CA SER A 17 -3.87 2.49 28.16
C SER A 17 -3.85 1.39 27.08
N ILE A 18 -4.95 0.65 26.95
CA ILE A 18 -5.12 -0.39 25.93
C ILE A 18 -6.09 0.12 24.86
N VAL A 19 -5.60 0.23 23.63
CA VAL A 19 -6.38 0.76 22.50
C VAL A 19 -6.68 -0.38 21.52
N GLY A 20 -7.98 -0.60 21.28
CA GLY A 20 -8.46 -1.55 20.26
C GLY A 20 -8.19 -1.02 18.84
N ARG A 21 -8.09 -1.93 17.86
CA ARG A 21 -7.79 -1.57 16.47
C ARG A 21 -8.89 -1.97 15.51
N GLU A 22 -9.33 -1.00 14.70
CA GLU A 22 -10.31 -1.23 13.63
C GLU A 22 -9.67 -1.26 12.24
N ARG A 23 -8.47 -0.69 12.07
CA ARG A 23 -7.77 -0.62 10.78
C ARG A 23 -6.26 -0.83 10.90
N GLY A 24 -5.67 -1.38 9.83
CA GLY A 24 -4.23 -1.60 9.66
C GLY A 24 -3.65 -2.73 10.51
N THR A 25 -2.39 -3.07 10.26
CA THR A 25 -1.62 -4.06 11.03
C THR A 25 -0.87 -3.40 12.20
N PRO A 26 -0.66 -4.09 13.34
CA PRO A 26 0.27 -3.65 14.40
C PRO A 26 1.66 -3.29 13.86
N GLN A 27 2.09 -2.04 14.01
CA GLN A 27 3.49 -1.69 13.77
C GLN A 27 4.33 -2.34 14.87
N GLY A 28 5.37 -3.09 14.50
CA GLY A 28 6.14 -3.92 15.43
C GLY A 28 5.65 -5.36 15.56
N GLY A 29 4.52 -5.73 14.95
CA GLY A 29 4.13 -7.13 14.80
C GLY A 29 5.04 -7.83 13.78
N VAL A 30 5.68 -8.94 14.16
CA VAL A 30 6.61 -9.68 13.30
C VAL A 30 6.01 -10.12 11.95
N ILE A 31 4.69 -10.33 11.90
CA ILE A 31 3.97 -10.76 10.70
C ILE A 31 3.50 -9.58 9.83
N SER A 32 3.48 -8.36 10.37
CA SER A 32 2.89 -7.19 9.71
C SER A 32 3.55 -6.85 8.37
N PRO A 33 4.90 -6.89 8.21
CA PRO A 33 5.53 -6.64 6.92
C PRO A 33 5.13 -7.65 5.85
N LEU A 34 4.91 -8.92 6.23
CA LEU A 34 4.48 -9.96 5.31
C LEU A 34 3.03 -9.73 4.85
N LEU A 35 2.13 -9.40 5.78
CA LEU A 35 0.73 -9.13 5.46
C LEU A 35 0.58 -7.88 4.57
N ALA A 36 1.34 -6.82 4.84
CA ALA A 36 1.35 -5.62 4.02
C ALA A 36 1.83 -5.93 2.58
N ASN A 37 2.92 -6.69 2.44
CA ASN A 37 3.41 -7.09 1.12
C ASN A 37 2.45 -8.01 0.37
N LEU A 38 1.82 -8.96 1.05
CA LEU A 38 0.81 -9.84 0.45
C LEU A 38 -0.39 -9.02 -0.06
N PHE A 39 -0.84 -8.04 0.72
CA PHE A 39 -1.92 -7.15 0.31
C PHE A 39 -1.54 -6.35 -0.94
N LEU A 40 -0.39 -5.67 -0.91
CA LEU A 40 0.10 -4.86 -2.03
C LEU A 40 0.43 -5.70 -3.27
N HIS A 41 0.78 -6.97 -3.11
CA HIS A 41 0.94 -7.87 -4.25
C HIS A 41 -0.33 -7.97 -5.11
N TYR A 42 -1.51 -7.99 -4.50
CA TYR A 42 -2.78 -8.02 -5.24
C TYR A 42 -3.36 -6.64 -5.54
N ALA A 43 -3.22 -5.70 -4.61
CA ALA A 43 -3.75 -4.35 -4.78
C ALA A 43 -2.97 -3.56 -5.84
N PHE A 44 -1.65 -3.76 -5.91
CA PHE A 44 -0.72 -3.04 -6.78
C PHE A 44 -0.05 -3.97 -7.81
N ASP A 45 0.81 -4.92 -7.42
CA ASP A 45 1.72 -5.61 -8.37
C ASP A 45 0.95 -6.35 -9.49
N MET A 46 0.05 -7.25 -9.11
CA MET A 46 -0.75 -8.02 -10.04
C MET A 46 -1.71 -7.15 -10.85
N TRP A 47 -2.14 -6.01 -10.30
CA TRP A 47 -2.98 -5.06 -11.01
C TRP A 47 -2.18 -4.29 -12.06
N MET A 48 -0.97 -3.83 -11.73
CA MET A 48 -0.03 -3.19 -12.65
C MET A 48 0.29 -4.13 -13.82
N CYS A 49 0.69 -5.38 -13.53
CA CYS A 49 1.00 -6.36 -14.58
C CYS A 49 -0.17 -6.64 -15.54
N ARG A 50 -1.42 -6.51 -15.09
CA ARG A 50 -2.62 -6.77 -15.91
C ARG A 50 -3.08 -5.56 -16.71
N ASN A 51 -3.02 -4.35 -16.12
CA ASN A 51 -3.63 -3.15 -16.70
C ASN A 51 -2.60 -2.23 -17.37
N PHE A 52 -1.34 -2.29 -16.94
CA PHE A 52 -0.23 -1.47 -17.43
C PHE A 52 1.01 -2.34 -17.70
N PRO A 53 0.91 -3.40 -18.53
CA PRO A 53 2.00 -4.35 -18.75
C PRO A 53 3.27 -3.71 -19.34
N ASP A 54 3.12 -2.58 -20.03
CA ASP A 54 4.22 -1.85 -20.68
C ASP A 54 4.90 -0.81 -19.75
N ILE A 55 4.44 -0.67 -18.50
CA ILE A 55 5.04 0.25 -17.51
C ILE A 55 5.82 -0.57 -16.49
N PRO A 56 7.15 -0.67 -16.61
CA PRO A 56 7.95 -1.35 -15.60
C PRO A 56 7.93 -0.57 -14.29
N PHE A 57 8.06 -1.30 -13.17
CA PHE A 57 8.09 -0.70 -11.84
C PHE A 57 8.95 -1.51 -10.89
N GLU A 58 9.47 -0.84 -9.86
CA GLU A 58 10.03 -1.49 -8.67
C GLU A 58 9.21 -1.08 -7.45
N ARG A 59 8.98 -2.04 -6.55
CA ARG A 59 8.32 -1.79 -5.27
C ARG A 59 9.14 -2.33 -4.11
N TYR A 60 9.28 -1.52 -3.07
CA TYR A 60 9.85 -1.90 -1.79
C TYR A 60 8.91 -1.49 -0.67
N ALA A 61 8.33 -2.47 0.04
CA ALA A 61 7.27 -2.24 1.01
C ALA A 61 6.12 -1.41 0.39
N ASP A 62 5.83 -0.23 0.94
CA ASP A 62 4.81 0.71 0.48
C ASP A 62 5.31 1.70 -0.58
N ASP A 63 6.62 1.77 -0.82
CA ASP A 63 7.20 2.66 -1.82
C ASP A 63 7.35 1.98 -3.18
N ALA A 64 6.92 2.66 -4.25
CA ALA A 64 7.03 2.18 -5.62
C ALA A 64 7.50 3.28 -6.57
N ILE A 65 8.28 2.89 -7.58
CA ILE A 65 8.71 3.74 -8.70
C ILE A 65 8.15 3.10 -9.97
N CYS A 66 7.42 3.88 -10.78
CA CYS A 66 6.86 3.45 -12.05
C CYS A 66 7.51 4.24 -13.19
N HIS A 67 8.05 3.55 -14.18
CA HIS A 67 8.80 4.15 -15.28
C HIS A 67 7.87 4.46 -16.45
N CYS A 68 7.41 5.70 -16.54
CA CYS A 68 6.56 6.18 -17.63
C CYS A 68 7.40 6.82 -18.73
N GLY A 69 7.02 6.62 -20.00
CA GLY A 69 7.68 7.20 -21.16
C GLY A 69 7.28 8.64 -21.47
N SER A 70 6.22 9.16 -20.84
CA SER A 70 5.77 10.55 -20.98
C SER A 70 5.06 11.07 -19.73
N GLU A 71 4.97 12.39 -19.60
CA GLU A 71 4.22 13.07 -18.54
C GLU A 71 2.73 12.72 -18.58
N ASP A 72 2.15 12.63 -19.78
CA ASP A 72 0.76 12.23 -19.96
C ASP A 72 0.51 10.81 -19.45
N GLN A 73 1.43 9.88 -19.74
CA GLN A 73 1.35 8.50 -19.24
C GLN A 73 1.48 8.46 -17.71
N ALA A 74 2.42 9.24 -17.15
CA ALA A 74 2.61 9.33 -15.71
C ALA A 74 1.38 9.90 -15.00
N THR A 75 0.75 10.93 -15.58
CA THR A 75 -0.45 11.58 -15.04
C THR A 75 -1.65 10.63 -15.10
N ALA A 76 -1.84 9.93 -16.22
CA ALA A 76 -2.89 8.94 -16.38
C ALA A 76 -2.72 7.77 -15.40
N LEU A 77 -1.50 7.24 -15.26
CA LEU A 77 -1.19 6.17 -14.32
C LEU A 77 -1.44 6.60 -12.87
N ARG A 78 -1.02 7.81 -12.49
CA ARG A 78 -1.24 8.35 -11.14
C ARG A 78 -2.73 8.39 -10.79
N ALA A 79 -3.57 8.86 -11.70
CA ALA A 79 -5.02 8.91 -11.49
C ALA A 79 -5.62 7.49 -11.37
N ALA A 80 -5.17 6.55 -12.20
CA ALA A 80 -5.63 5.17 -12.14
C ALA A 80 -5.21 4.46 -10.84
N LEU A 81 -3.99 4.69 -10.37
CA LEU A 81 -3.50 4.18 -9.09
C LEU A 81 -4.28 4.75 -7.91
N ASP A 82 -4.62 6.04 -7.94
CA ASP A 82 -5.42 6.67 -6.88
C ASP A 82 -6.81 6.05 -6.75
N ALA A 83 -7.49 5.88 -7.87
CA ALA A 83 -8.78 5.20 -7.91
C ALA A 83 -8.68 3.75 -7.41
N ARG A 84 -7.66 3.01 -7.87
CA ARG A 84 -7.45 1.60 -7.49
C ARG A 84 -7.15 1.44 -6.01
N LEU A 85 -6.25 2.26 -5.46
CA LEU A 85 -5.87 2.18 -4.06
C LEU A 85 -7.04 2.60 -3.16
N THR A 86 -7.83 3.60 -3.57
CA THR A 86 -9.07 3.98 -2.89
C THR A 86 -10.09 2.83 -2.84
N GLU A 87 -10.29 2.11 -3.94
CA GLU A 87 -11.14 0.90 -3.98
C GLU A 87 -10.66 -0.17 -2.99
N CYS A 88 -9.34 -0.28 -2.80
CA CYS A 88 -8.71 -1.19 -1.85
C CYS A 88 -8.68 -0.66 -0.41
N GLY A 89 -9.25 0.52 -0.13
CA GLY A 89 -9.25 1.14 1.20
C GLY A 89 -7.89 1.74 1.62
N LEU A 90 -7.01 1.99 0.64
CA LEU A 90 -5.75 2.70 0.80
C LEU A 90 -5.85 4.13 0.28
N THR A 91 -4.91 4.97 0.67
CA THR A 91 -4.82 6.36 0.21
C THR A 91 -3.40 6.62 -0.28
N LEU A 92 -3.26 7.13 -1.50
CA LEU A 92 -1.96 7.62 -1.97
C LEU A 92 -1.57 8.84 -1.17
N HIS A 93 -0.33 8.87 -0.68
CA HIS A 93 0.15 10.03 0.06
C HIS A 93 0.33 11.21 -0.91
N PRO A 94 -0.47 12.30 -0.80
CA PRO A 94 -0.53 13.34 -1.82
C PRO A 94 0.80 14.09 -1.97
N ASP A 95 1.49 14.33 -0.85
CA ASP A 95 2.74 15.09 -0.85
C ASP A 95 3.99 14.27 -1.19
N LYS A 96 3.91 12.94 -1.01
CA LYS A 96 5.02 12.01 -1.29
C LYS A 96 5.02 11.56 -2.75
N THR A 97 3.83 11.44 -3.35
CA THR A 97 3.66 10.97 -4.73
C THR A 97 3.96 12.07 -5.72
N LYS A 98 5.06 11.92 -6.46
CA LYS A 98 5.56 12.94 -7.40
C LYS A 98 5.84 12.34 -8.76
N ILE A 99 5.60 13.12 -9.81
CA ILE A 99 6.14 12.88 -11.14
C ILE A 99 7.47 13.63 -11.19
N VAL A 100 8.54 12.92 -11.54
CA VAL A 100 9.91 13.44 -11.55
C VAL A 100 10.53 13.12 -12.91
N TYR A 101 11.30 14.05 -13.46
CA TYR A 101 12.00 13.99 -14.75
C TYR A 101 13.51 13.96 -14.56
#